data_AF-A0A955P337-F1
#
_entry.id   AF-A0A955P337-F1
#
_cell.length_a   1.000
_cell.length_b   1.000
_cell.length_c   1.000
_cell.angle_alpha   90.00
_cell.angle_beta   90.00
_cell.angle_gamma   90.00
#
_symmetry.space_group_name_H-M   'P 1'
#
loop_
_entity.id
_entity.type
_entity.pdbx_description
1 polymer ?
#
loop_
_entity_poly.entity_id
_entity_poly.type
_entity_poly.pdbx_seq_one_letter_code
_entity_poly.pdbx_strand_id
1 'polypeptide(L)'
;LPDLVIESVELHHEAFNLEAPLQHVTLTGIADALTYEAKIGDGGNGHPRRIDAQDLARGNIDQKTKDQAVADMVKNQDRFSALLNAAG
;
A
#
# COMPACT_ATOMS: atom_id res chain seq x y z
N LEU A 1 -7.90 -14.13 -12.95
CA LEU A 1 -8.24 -13.16 -11.89
C LEU A 1 -9.33 -12.23 -12.44
N PRO A 2 -10.20 -11.64 -11.60
CA PRO A 2 -11.12 -10.60 -12.06
C PRO A 2 -10.35 -9.43 -12.67
N ASP A 3 -10.90 -8.79 -13.71
CA ASP A 3 -10.22 -7.71 -14.46
C ASP A 3 -9.76 -6.56 -13.55
N LEU A 4 -10.58 -6.18 -12.57
CA LEU A 4 -10.26 -5.13 -11.59
C LEU A 4 -9.03 -5.48 -10.73
N VAL A 5 -8.81 -6.76 -10.44
CA VAL A 5 -7.62 -7.20 -9.69
C VAL A 5 -6.37 -7.13 -10.55
N ILE A 6 -6.49 -7.50 -11.84
CA ILE A 6 -5.39 -7.40 -12.80
C ILE A 6 -4.98 -5.93 -12.96
N GLU A 7 -5.95 -5.05 -13.18
CA GLU A 7 -5.73 -3.61 -13.32
C GLU A 7 -5.07 -2.99 -12.06
N SER A 8 -5.50 -3.36 -10.86
CA SER A 8 -4.83 -2.94 -9.62
C SER A 8 -3.37 -3.36 -9.60
N VAL A 9 -3.07 -4.62 -9.91
CA VAL A 9 -1.70 -5.14 -9.87
C VAL A 9 -0.82 -4.43 -10.90
N GLU A 10 -1.33 -4.17 -12.09
CA GLU A 10 -0.57 -3.53 -13.17
C GLU A 10 -0.31 -2.04 -12.90
N LEU A 11 -1.28 -1.31 -12.30
CA LEU A 11 -1.24 0.15 -12.24
C LEU A 11 -0.90 0.73 -10.86
N HIS A 12 -0.87 -0.04 -9.78
CA HIS A 12 -0.73 0.53 -8.43
C HIS A 12 0.56 1.33 -8.19
N HIS A 13 1.68 1.01 -8.87
CA HIS A 13 2.90 1.82 -8.80
C HIS A 13 2.74 3.20 -9.46
N GLU A 14 1.80 3.34 -10.40
CA GLU A 14 1.48 4.59 -11.09
C GLU A 14 0.26 5.30 -10.49
N ALA A 15 -0.32 4.77 -9.42
CA ALA A 15 -1.57 5.24 -8.81
C ALA A 15 -1.67 6.75 -8.60
N PHE A 16 -0.54 7.40 -8.32
CA PHE A 16 -0.46 8.83 -8.02
C PHE A 16 -0.16 9.71 -9.23
N ASN A 17 0.12 9.10 -10.39
CA ASN A 17 0.41 9.78 -11.66
C ASN A 17 -0.74 9.68 -12.68
N LEU A 18 -1.77 8.86 -12.39
CA LEU A 18 -2.93 8.72 -13.26
C LEU A 18 -3.72 10.02 -13.39
N GLU A 19 -4.10 10.38 -14.62
CA GLU A 19 -4.93 11.55 -14.92
C GLU A 19 -6.34 11.42 -14.30
N ALA A 20 -6.90 10.20 -14.34
CA ALA A 20 -8.16 9.84 -13.70
C ALA A 20 -7.88 8.78 -12.61
N PRO A 21 -7.88 9.17 -11.32
CA PRO A 21 -7.61 8.24 -10.23
C PRO A 21 -8.68 7.15 -10.15
N LEU A 22 -8.25 5.90 -10.28
CA LEU A 22 -9.08 4.73 -10.01
C LEU A 22 -8.97 4.37 -8.54
N GLN A 23 -10.09 4.37 -7.80
CA GLN A 23 -10.06 4.24 -6.35
C GLN A 23 -9.37 2.94 -5.88
N HIS A 24 -9.62 1.81 -6.54
CA HIS A 24 -8.96 0.53 -6.22
C HIS A 24 -7.45 0.57 -6.46
N VAL A 25 -7.00 1.23 -7.53
CA VAL A 25 -5.57 1.41 -7.83
C VAL A 25 -4.93 2.35 -6.80
N THR A 26 -5.59 3.47 -6.47
CA THR A 26 -5.12 4.42 -5.44
C THR A 26 -4.98 3.77 -4.08
N LEU A 27 -5.99 3.04 -3.61
CA LEU A 27 -5.93 2.35 -2.32
C LEU A 27 -4.85 1.27 -2.30
N THR A 28 -4.64 0.57 -3.42
CA THR A 28 -3.57 -0.44 -3.53
C THR A 28 -2.19 0.22 -3.47
N GLY A 29 -1.96 1.32 -4.19
CA GLY A 29 -0.69 2.07 -4.14
C GLY A 29 -0.40 2.68 -2.77
N ILE A 30 -1.44 3.15 -2.06
CA ILE A 30 -1.30 3.61 -0.66
C ILE A 30 -0.90 2.43 0.23
N ALA A 31 -1.62 1.30 0.15
CA ALA A 31 -1.33 0.11 0.97
C ALA A 31 0.09 -0.43 0.74
N ASP A 32 0.53 -0.44 -0.53
CA ASP A 32 1.90 -0.81 -0.90
C ASP A 32 2.92 0.09 -0.20
N ALA A 33 2.80 1.41 -0.37
CA ALA A 33 3.71 2.37 0.25
C ALA A 33 3.72 2.29 1.80
N LEU A 34 2.58 2.05 2.44
CA LEU A 34 2.51 1.85 3.90
C LEU A 34 3.19 0.55 4.34
N THR A 35 3.14 -0.50 3.53
CA THR A 35 3.82 -1.78 3.79
C THR A 35 5.34 -1.60 3.80
N TYR A 36 5.87 -0.78 2.88
CA TYR A 36 7.28 -0.38 2.91
C TYR A 36 7.61 0.49 4.13
N GLU A 37 6.76 1.47 4.49
CA GLU A 37 6.95 2.30 5.68
C GLU A 37 7.02 1.45 6.97
N ALA A 38 6.18 0.42 7.05
CA ALA A 38 6.14 -0.56 8.14
C ALA A 38 7.22 -1.65 8.05
N LYS A 39 8.03 -1.69 6.98
CA LYS A 39 9.09 -2.68 6.73
C LYS A 39 8.62 -4.15 6.77
N ILE A 40 7.44 -4.42 6.21
CA ILE A 40 6.92 -5.80 6.10
C ILE A 40 7.45 -6.46 4.82
N GLY A 41 7.90 -7.72 4.92
CA GLY A 41 8.40 -8.48 3.76
C GLY A 41 9.56 -7.80 3.05
N ASP A 42 9.56 -7.84 1.71
CA ASP A 42 10.55 -7.14 0.87
C ASP A 42 10.40 -5.61 0.90
N GLY A 43 9.32 -5.10 1.50
CA GLY A 43 9.11 -3.68 1.76
C GLY A 43 10.22 -3.04 2.62
N GLY A 44 10.98 -3.85 3.36
CA GLY A 44 12.15 -3.37 4.12
C GLY A 44 13.40 -3.07 3.27
N ASN A 45 13.44 -3.52 2.01
CA ASN A 45 14.64 -3.51 1.16
C ASN A 45 14.58 -2.51 -0.01
N GLY A 46 13.43 -1.86 -0.24
CA GLY A 46 13.24 -0.92 -1.34
C GLY A 46 13.35 0.56 -0.97
N HIS A 47 13.20 1.42 -1.98
CA HIS A 47 13.07 2.87 -1.83
C HIS A 47 11.67 3.31 -2.28
N PRO A 48 10.63 3.09 -1.46
CA PRO A 48 9.28 3.49 -1.83
C PRO A 48 9.18 5.01 -1.95
N ARG A 49 8.26 5.46 -2.81
CA ARG A 49 7.76 6.83 -2.74
C ARG A 49 7.09 7.03 -1.37
N ARG A 50 7.39 8.15 -0.70
CA ARG A 50 6.62 8.58 0.46
C ARG A 50 5.28 9.13 0.00
N ILE A 51 4.20 8.66 0.63
CA ILE A 51 2.85 9.17 0.41
C ILE A 51 2.65 10.44 1.23
N ASP A 52 2.13 11.48 0.57
CA ASP A 52 1.88 12.78 1.18
C ASP A 52 0.37 13.02 1.43
N ALA A 53 0.03 14.19 1.95
CA ALA A 53 -1.36 14.53 2.27
C ALA A 53 -2.28 14.58 1.02
N GLN A 54 -1.75 14.89 -0.17
CA GLN A 54 -2.53 14.88 -1.40
C GLN A 54 -2.84 13.44 -1.84
N ASP A 55 -1.87 12.55 -1.72
CA ASP A 55 -2.05 11.13 -2.01
C ASP A 55 -3.10 10.51 -1.07
N LEU A 56 -3.06 10.83 0.22
CA LEU A 56 -4.06 10.40 1.19
C LEU A 56 -5.45 10.96 0.89
N ALA A 57 -5.54 12.23 0.48
CA ALA A 57 -6.81 12.85 0.07
C ALA A 57 -7.44 12.15 -1.14
N ARG A 58 -6.64 11.71 -2.12
CA ARG A 58 -7.13 10.90 -3.26
C ARG A 58 -7.73 9.56 -2.83
N GLY A 59 -7.18 8.97 -1.77
CA GLY A 59 -7.72 7.76 -1.14
C GLY A 59 -8.89 8.00 -0.18
N ASN A 60 -9.26 9.27 0.09
CA ASN A 60 -10.16 9.65 1.18
C ASN A 60 -9.71 9.08 2.55
N ILE A 61 -8.41 9.13 2.81
CA ILE A 61 -7.77 8.66 4.05
C ILE A 61 -7.28 9.88 4.82
N ASP A 62 -7.57 9.94 6.12
CA ASP A 62 -6.99 10.95 6.99
C ASP A 62 -5.64 10.49 7.59
N GLN A 63 -4.85 11.45 8.08
CA GLN A 63 -3.53 11.17 8.65
C GLN A 63 -3.62 10.19 9.83
N LYS A 64 -4.65 10.31 10.66
CA LYS A 64 -4.84 9.44 11.83
C LYS A 64 -5.03 7.98 11.43
N THR A 65 -5.84 7.74 10.39
CA THR A 65 -6.10 6.41 9.84
C THR A 65 -4.84 5.83 9.23
N LYS A 66 -4.07 6.65 8.50
CA LYS A 66 -2.75 6.25 7.98
C LYS A 66 -1.80 5.83 9.09
N ASP A 67 -1.64 6.66 10.13
CA ASP A 67 -0.73 6.37 11.24
C ASP A 67 -1.15 5.12 12.02
N GLN A 68 -2.45 4.94 12.25
CA GLN A 68 -2.99 3.74 12.89
C GLN A 68 -2.74 2.49 12.05
N ALA A 69 -2.92 2.57 10.72
CA ALA A 69 -2.66 1.45 9.82
C ALA A 69 -1.17 1.02 9.86
N VAL A 70 -0.24 1.98 9.85
CA VAL A 70 1.20 1.68 9.99
C VAL A 70 1.50 1.05 11.34
N ALA A 71 0.94 1.59 12.44
CA ALA A 71 1.13 1.03 13.78
C ALA A 71 0.61 -0.42 13.88
N ASP A 72 -0.56 -0.69 13.31
CA ASP A 72 -1.13 -2.04 13.27
C ASP A 72 -0.32 -2.98 12.38
N MET A 73 0.21 -2.49 11.27
CA MET A 73 1.12 -3.24 10.39
C MET A 73 2.39 -3.66 11.15
N VAL A 74 3.05 -2.73 11.83
CA VAL A 74 4.25 -3.00 12.64
C VAL A 74 3.94 -3.98 13.77
N LYS A 75 2.82 -3.79 14.48
CA LYS A 75 2.39 -4.69 15.57
C LYS A 75 2.19 -6.13 15.09
N ASN A 76 1.80 -6.32 13.84
CA ASN A 76 1.51 -7.64 13.25
C ASN A 76 2.59 -8.09 12.26
N GLN A 77 3.78 -7.47 12.24
CA GLN A 77 4.83 -7.73 11.25
C GLN A 77 5.25 -9.21 11.19
N ASP A 78 5.37 -9.87 12.34
CA ASP A 78 5.71 -11.30 12.41
C ASP A 78 4.66 -12.18 11.74
N ARG A 79 3.38 -11.87 11.96
CA ARG A 79 2.26 -12.58 11.35
C ARG A 79 2.25 -12.39 9.83
N PHE A 80 2.49 -11.17 9.35
CA PHE A 80 2.56 -10.90 7.91
C PHE A 80 3.75 -11.62 7.26
N SER A 81 4.93 -11.57 7.90
CA SER A 81 6.12 -12.28 7.43
C SER A 81 5.89 -13.79 7.36
N ALA A 82 5.20 -14.38 8.35
CA ALA A 82 4.85 -15.79 8.34
C ALA A 82 3.89 -16.16 7.19
N LEU A 83 2.92 -15.30 6.88
CA LEU A 83 1.99 -15.52 5.75
C LEU A 83 2.71 -15.47 4.40
N LEU A 84 3.65 -14.55 4.21
CA LEU A 84 4.44 -14.43 2.98
C LEU A 84 5.29 -15.69 2.75
N ASN A 85 5.95 -16.20 3.80
CA ASN A 85 6.75 -17.42 3.71
C ASN A 85 5.93 -18.69 3.51
N ALA A 86 4.65 -18.70 3.89
CA ALA A 86 3.76 -19.85 3.68
C ALA A 86 3.14 -19.88 2.27
N ALA A 87 3.22 -18.76 1.53
CA ALA A 87 2.66 -18.61 0.20
C ALA A 87 3.67 -18.84 -0.93
N GLY A 88 4.97 -18.91 -0.62
CA GLY A 88 6.06 -19.23 -1.55
C GLY A 88 6.43 -20.72 -1.53
#